data_AF-A0A965B6W6-F1
#
_entry.id   AF-A0A965B6W6-F1
#
_cell.length_a   1.000
_cell.length_b   1.000
_cell.length_c   1.000
_cell.angle_alpha   90.00
_cell.angle_beta   90.00
_cell.angle_gamma   90.00
#
_symmetry.space_group_name_H-M   'P 1'
#
loop_
_entity.id
_entity.type
_entity.pdbx_description
1 polymer ?
#
loop_
_entity_poly.entity_id
_entity_poly.type
_entity_poly.pdbx_seq_one_letter_code
_entity_poly.pdbx_strand_id
1 'polypeptide(L)' 'ELDIDPSTTITDAHRIAHEAEHTLTHAVPKLSRALVHAYPAQHRDAVS' A
#
# COMPACT_ATOMS: atom_id res chain seq x y z
N GLU A 1 4.79 3.43 1.30
CA GLU A 1 4.69 1.97 1.07
C GLU A 1 3.65 1.42 2.04
N LEU A 2 3.05 0.28 1.73
CA LEU A 2 2.04 -0.38 2.55
C LEU A 2 2.45 -1.83 2.80
N ASP A 3 2.47 -2.23 4.06
CA ASP A 3 2.57 -3.64 4.45
C ASP A 3 1.16 -4.24 4.42
N ILE A 4 0.99 -5.30 3.64
CA ILE A 4 -0.30 -6.00 3.45
C ILE A 4 -0.21 -7.45 3.88
N ASP A 5 -1.36 -8.07 4.18
CA ASP A 5 -1.41 -9.50 4.50
C ASP A 5 -0.75 -10.31 3.37
N PRO A 6 0.19 -11.23 3.66
CA PRO A 6 0.86 -12.05 2.64
C PRO A 6 -0.08 -12.93 1.80
N SER A 7 -1.27 -13.22 2.31
CA SER A 7 -2.31 -13.96 1.58
C SER A 7 -3.14 -13.07 0.63
N THR A 8 -2.91 -11.76 0.63
CA THR A 8 -3.57 -10.82 -0.29
C THR A 8 -3.25 -11.18 -1.74
N THR A 9 -4.27 -11.25 -2.59
CA THR A 9 -4.07 -11.51 -4.02
C THR A 9 -3.32 -10.34 -4.68
N ILE A 10 -2.59 -10.62 -5.76
CA ILE A 10 -1.91 -9.55 -6.53
C ILE A 10 -2.90 -8.50 -7.05
N THR A 11 -4.11 -8.93 -7.45
CA THR A 11 -5.17 -8.02 -7.90
C THR A 11 -5.62 -7.08 -6.78
N ASP A 12 -5.84 -7.62 -5.57
CA ASP A 12 -6.22 -6.80 -4.42
C ASP A 12 -5.08 -5.90 -3.96
N ALA A 13 -3.84 -6.38 -3.99
CA ALA A 13 -2.66 -5.57 -3.69
C ALA A 13 -2.55 -4.36 -4.64
N HIS A 14 -2.78 -4.57 -5.95
CA HIS A 14 -2.82 -3.48 -6.92
C HIS A 14 -3.96 -2.49 -6.64
N ARG A 15 -5.16 -3.00 -6.32
CA ARG A 15 -6.31 -2.16 -5.98
C ARG A 15 -6.04 -1.30 -4.74
N ILE A 16 -5.49 -1.89 -3.68
CA ILE A 16 -5.10 -1.17 -2.45
C ILE A 16 -4.07 -0.07 -2.76
N ALA A 17 -3.04 -0.39 -3.55
CA ALA A 17 -2.03 0.59 -3.93
C ALA A 17 -2.62 1.76 -4.74
N HIS A 18 -3.53 1.47 -5.67
CA HIS A 18 -4.20 2.48 -6.48
C HIS A 18 -5.15 3.36 -5.65
N GLU A 19 -5.92 2.77 -4.73
CA GLU A 19 -6.78 3.51 -3.79
C GLU A 19 -5.96 4.45 -2.89
N ALA A 20 -4.78 4.01 -2.44
CA ALA A 20 -3.86 4.82 -1.67
C ALA A 20 -3.28 5.99 -2.48
N GLU A 21 -2.83 5.75 -3.72
CA GLU A 21 -2.40 6.82 -4.64
C GLU A 21 -3.53 7.86 -4.85
N HIS A 22 -4.75 7.38 -5.12
CA HIS A 22 -5.91 8.24 -5.31
C HIS A 22 -6.22 9.08 -4.07
N THR A 23 -6.16 8.47 -2.89
CA THR A 23 -6.39 9.16 -1.62
C THR A 23 -5.34 10.24 -1.37
N LEU A 24 -4.06 9.94 -1.61
CA LEU A 24 -2.96 10.89 -1.41
C LEU A 24 -3.06 12.09 -2.34
N THR A 25 -3.32 11.86 -3.63
CA THR A 25 -3.45 12.93 -4.62
C THR A 25 -4.65 13.85 -4.34
N HIS A 26 -5.72 13.33 -3.74
CA HIS A 26 -6.86 14.15 -3.30
C HIS A 26 -6.61 14.89 -1.98
N ALA A 27 -5.95 14.26 -1.02
CA ALA A 27 -5.75 14.81 0.31
C ALA A 27 -4.63 15.86 0.38
N VAL A 28 -3.65 15.80 -0.52
CA VAL A 28 -2.45 16.65 -0.48
C VAL A 28 -2.52 17.71 -1.59
N PRO A 29 -2.70 19.01 -1.26
CA PRO A 29 -2.72 20.07 -2.25
C PRO A 29 -1.46 20.09 -3.12
N LYS A 30 -1.64 20.23 -4.43
CA LYS A 30 -0.57 20.27 -5.46
C LYS A 30 0.18 18.95 -5.68
N LEU A 31 -0.21 17.85 -5.04
CA LEU A 31 0.34 16.53 -5.34
C LEU A 31 -0.41 15.92 -6.54
N SER A 32 0.24 15.87 -7.70
CA SER A 32 -0.38 15.37 -8.93
C SER A 32 -0.29 13.85 -9.10
N ARG A 33 0.67 13.20 -8.44
CA ARG A 33 0.88 11.74 -8.50
C ARG A 33 1.63 11.25 -7.27
N ALA A 34 1.37 10.02 -6.85
CA ALA A 34 2.13 9.33 -5.81
C ALA A 34 2.40 7.88 -6.22
N LEU A 35 3.63 7.41 -6.08
CA LEU A 35 3.92 5.98 -6.26
C LEU A 35 3.70 5.27 -4.92
N VAL A 36 2.75 4.33 -4.89
CA VAL A 36 2.49 3.49 -3.72
C VAL A 36 2.80 2.04 -4.07
N HIS A 37 3.71 1.45 -3.31
CA HIS A 37 3.99 0.02 -3.36
C HIS A 37 3.30 -0.68 -2.19
N ALA A 38 2.64 -1.80 -2.49
CA ALA A 38 2.07 -2.71 -1.51
C ALA A 38 2.91 -4.00 -1.49
N TYR A 39 3.47 -4.33 -0.33
CA TYR A 39 4.33 -5.48 -0.13
C TYR A 39 3.75 -6.42 0.93
N PRO A 40 3.89 -7.75 0.78
CA PRO A 40 3.60 -8.67 1.85
C PRO A 40 4.36 -8.27 3.11
N ALA A 41 3.65 -8.10 4.22
CA ALA A 41 4.25 -7.88 5.51
C ALA A 41 5.19 -9.06 5.81
N GLN A 42 6.47 -8.78 6.02
CA GLN A 42 7.36 -9.77 6.57
C GLN A 42 6.90 -9.99 8.01
N HIS A 43 6.50 -11.22 8.35
CA HIS A 43 6.19 -11.56 9.73
C HIS A 43 7.47 -11.26 10.54
N ARG A 44 7.51 -10.11 11.21
CA ARG A 44 8.45 -9.93 12.31
C ARG A 44 7.92 -10.88 13.36
N ASP A 45 8.44 -12.09 13.40
CA ASP A 45 8.46 -12.88 14.61
C ASP A 45 8.98 -11.92 15.68
N ALA A 46 8.06 -11.41 16.49
CA ALA A 46 8.41 -10.64 17.66
C ALA A 46 9.22 -11.61 18.53
N VAL A 47 10.54 -11.44 18.50
CA VAL A 47 11.46 -12.26 19.28
C VAL A 47 10.99 -12.16 20.72
N SER A 48 10.55 -13.30 21.25
CA SER A 48 10.10 -13.47 22.63
C SER A 48 11.20 -13.20 23.64
#